data_AF-A0A368G972-F1
#
_entry.id   AF-A0A368G972-F1
#
_cell.length_a   1.000
_cell.length_b   1.000
_cell.length_c   1.000
_cell.angle_alpha   90.00
_cell.angle_beta   90.00
_cell.angle_gamma   90.00
#
_symmetry.space_group_name_H-M   'P 1'
#
loop_
_entity.id
_entity.type
_entity.pdbx_description
1 polymer ?
#
loop_
_entity_poly.entity_id
_entity_poly.type
_entity_poly.pdbx_seq_one_letter_code
_entity_poly.pdbx_strand_id
1 'polypeptide(L)'
;MLCAHSSVEKACMIGMVKLRILETDSKYRLRGEILRNAIQEDRNLGLIPFFVSTTLGTTSCCSFDVLSEIGPVCEENELWLHVDAAYAGSAMICPEFRHLMNGIEYAMSFNTNPNKWMLVNFDCSTMWLVPRITQFPK
;
A
#
# COMPACT_ATOMS: atom_id res chain seq x y z
N MET A 1 -6.78 6.62 -3.78
CA MET A 1 -6.68 5.70 -4.91
C MET A 1 -8.08 5.21 -5.22
N LEU A 2 -8.57 5.36 -6.45
CA LEU A 2 -9.96 5.00 -6.82
C LEU A 2 -10.32 3.52 -6.58
N CYS A 3 -9.32 2.64 -6.45
CA CYS A 3 -9.53 1.19 -6.27
C CYS A 3 -9.09 0.65 -4.89
N ALA A 4 -8.70 1.53 -3.95
CA ALA A 4 -8.42 1.12 -2.57
C ALA A 4 -9.72 0.73 -1.86
N HIS A 5 -9.64 -0.21 -0.91
CA HIS A 5 -10.80 -0.61 -0.12
C HIS A 5 -11.25 0.52 0.83
N SER A 6 -12.54 0.57 1.14
CA SER A 6 -13.15 1.61 2.01
C SER A 6 -12.57 1.67 3.42
N SER A 7 -11.85 0.62 3.85
CA SER A 7 -11.10 0.61 5.10
C SER A 7 -10.06 1.73 5.18
N VAL A 8 -9.46 2.15 4.06
CA VAL A 8 -8.47 3.23 4.03
C VAL A 8 -9.13 4.57 4.38
N GLU A 9 -10.27 4.88 3.76
CA GLU A 9 -11.04 6.08 4.06
C GLU A 9 -11.49 6.09 5.52
N LYS A 10 -12.01 4.96 6.01
CA LYS A 10 -12.41 4.81 7.41
C LYS A 10 -11.23 4.99 8.38
N ALA A 11 -10.04 4.49 8.04
CA ALA A 11 -8.83 4.69 8.84
C ALA A 11 -8.43 6.17 8.90
N CYS A 12 -8.50 6.89 7.77
CA CYS A 12 -8.23 8.33 7.75
C CYS A 12 -9.24 9.13 8.58
N MET A 13 -10.53 8.76 8.53
CA MET A 13 -11.57 9.39 9.37
C MET A 13 -11.29 9.20 10.86
N ILE A 14 -10.96 7.98 11.28
CA ILE A 14 -10.64 7.67 12.69
C ILE A 14 -9.36 8.39 13.13
N GLY A 15 -8.35 8.41 12.26
CA GLY A 15 -7.07 9.09 12.52
C GLY A 15 -7.13 10.62 12.40
N MET A 16 -8.26 11.19 11.99
CA MET A 16 -8.43 12.62 11.72
C MET A 16 -7.37 13.19 10.76
N VAL A 17 -6.97 12.39 9.77
CA VAL A 17 -5.97 12.77 8.76
C VAL A 17 -6.64 13.00 7.40
N LYS A 18 -6.07 13.90 6.61
CA LYS A 18 -6.55 14.16 5.25
C LYS A 18 -6.22 12.97 4.35
N LEU A 19 -7.21 12.51 3.59
CA LEU A 19 -7.03 11.50 2.55
C LEU A 19 -6.98 12.17 1.18
N ARG A 20 -5.96 11.86 0.38
CA ARG A 20 -5.90 12.20 -1.04
C ARG A 20 -6.12 10.96 -1.88
N ILE A 21 -7.15 10.96 -2.71
CA ILE A 21 -7.43 9.85 -3.63
C ILE A 21 -6.68 10.08 -4.93
N LEU A 22 -5.68 9.23 -5.21
CA LEU A 22 -4.93 9.25 -6.46
C LEU A 22 -5.64 8.51 -7.60
N GLU A 23 -5.39 8.96 -8.83
CA GLU A 23 -5.79 8.28 -10.06
C GLU A 23 -4.95 7.02 -10.29
N THR A 24 -5.47 6.13 -11.13
CA THR A 24 -4.80 4.89 -11.53
C THR A 24 -4.55 4.88 -13.03
N ASP A 25 -3.62 4.03 -13.49
CA ASP A 25 -3.42 3.83 -14.92
C ASP A 25 -4.60 3.06 -15.57
N SER A 26 -4.51 2.84 -16.88
CA SER A 26 -5.54 2.10 -17.63
C SER A 26 -5.75 0.65 -17.20
N LYS A 27 -4.88 0.11 -16.35
CA LYS A 27 -4.99 -1.22 -15.74
C LYS A 27 -5.43 -1.14 -14.28
N TYR A 28 -5.90 0.02 -13.82
CA TYR A 28 -6.36 0.28 -12.46
C TYR A 28 -5.26 0.13 -11.41
N ARG A 29 -4.01 0.47 -11.76
CA ARG A 29 -2.85 0.39 -10.86
C ARG A 29 -2.36 1.77 -10.50
N LEU A 30 -1.99 1.99 -9.25
CA LEU A 30 -1.22 3.16 -8.85
C LEU A 30 0.21 3.04 -9.41
N ARG A 31 0.73 4.17 -9.90
CA ARG A 31 2.05 4.29 -10.53
C ARG A 31 2.92 5.26 -9.73
N GLY A 32 4.23 5.04 -9.75
CA GLY A 32 5.18 5.88 -8.98
C GLY A 32 5.13 7.34 -9.39
N GLU A 33 4.96 7.63 -10.69
CA GLU A 33 4.87 9.00 -11.22
C GLU A 33 3.65 9.77 -10.69
N ILE A 34 2.48 9.10 -10.63
CA ILE A 34 1.25 9.69 -10.08
C ILE A 34 1.46 10.06 -8.61
N LEU A 35 2.09 9.17 -7.85
CA LEU A 35 2.41 9.40 -6.45
C LEU A 35 3.41 10.56 -6.28
N ARG A 36 4.48 10.60 -7.08
CA ARG A 36 5.52 11.64 -7.03
C ARG A 36 4.91 13.03 -7.26
N ASN A 37 4.06 13.16 -8.27
CA ASN A 37 3.39 14.43 -8.59
C ASN A 37 2.45 14.87 -7.46
N ALA A 38 1.67 13.95 -6.90
CA ALA A 38 0.78 14.26 -5.78
C ALA A 38 1.55 14.72 -4.52
N ILE A 39 2.66 14.06 -4.19
CA ILE A 39 3.52 14.46 -3.06
C ILE A 39 4.05 15.88 -3.27
N GLN A 40 4.53 16.19 -4.49
CA GLN A 40 5.09 17.51 -4.79
C GLN A 40 4.01 18.60 -4.69
N GLU A 41 2.82 18.35 -5.23
CA GLU A 41 1.70 19.27 -5.13
C GLU A 41 1.26 19.50 -3.67
N ASP A 42 1.13 18.43 -2.88
CA ASP A 42 0.75 18.53 -1.47
C ASP A 42 1.79 19.33 -0.67
N ARG A 43 3.08 19.12 -0.94
CA ARG A 43 4.16 19.91 -0.33
C ARG A 43 4.12 21.38 -0.73
N ASN A 44 3.82 21.68 -2.00
CA ASN A 44 3.66 23.06 -2.47
C ASN A 44 2.48 23.76 -1.79
N LEU A 45 1.47 23.01 -1.35
CA LEU A 45 0.34 23.49 -0.55
C LEU A 45 0.66 23.57 0.96
N GLY A 46 1.89 23.28 1.38
CA GLY A 46 2.31 23.27 2.79
C GLY A 46 1.79 22.06 3.58
N LEU A 47 1.31 21.02 2.91
CA LEU A 47 0.93 19.76 3.55
C LEU A 47 2.14 18.86 3.75
N ILE A 48 2.01 17.91 4.67
CA ILE A 48 3.05 16.93 5.00
C ILE A 48 2.52 15.54 4.63
N PRO A 49 2.84 15.02 3.43
CA PRO A 49 2.62 13.62 3.10
C PRO A 49 3.40 12.74 4.09
N PHE A 50 2.77 11.69 4.61
CA PHE A 50 3.41 10.81 5.61
C PHE A 50 3.10 9.32 5.43
N PHE A 51 2.05 8.98 4.66
CA PHE A 51 1.56 7.60 4.53
C PHE A 51 1.03 7.33 3.12
N VAL A 52 1.34 6.16 2.60
CA VAL A 52 0.86 5.63 1.32
C VAL A 52 0.28 4.25 1.55
N SER A 53 -0.99 4.07 1.24
CA SER A 53 -1.65 2.77 1.18
C SER A 53 -1.60 2.27 -0.26
N THR A 54 -0.96 1.12 -0.49
CA THR A 54 -0.98 0.41 -1.76
C THR A 54 -1.82 -0.86 -1.64
N THR A 55 -2.32 -1.34 -2.77
CA THR A 55 -3.17 -2.54 -2.82
C THR A 55 -2.65 -3.55 -3.83
N LEU A 56 -2.41 -4.78 -3.37
CA LEU A 56 -2.14 -5.94 -4.20
C LEU A 56 -3.40 -6.81 -4.23
N GLY A 57 -4.15 -6.74 -5.33
CA GLY A 57 -5.45 -7.39 -5.47
C GLY A 57 -6.60 -6.50 -5.00
N THR A 58 -6.87 -5.43 -5.75
CA THR A 58 -8.00 -4.52 -5.49
C THR A 58 -9.34 -5.24 -5.49
N THR A 59 -10.30 -4.71 -4.72
CA THR A 59 -11.62 -5.36 -4.55
C THR A 59 -12.43 -5.39 -5.85
N SER A 60 -12.28 -4.36 -6.70
CA SER A 60 -13.10 -4.20 -7.91
C SER A 60 -12.73 -5.18 -9.02
N CYS A 61 -11.44 -5.32 -9.31
CA CYS A 61 -10.97 -6.08 -10.48
C CYS A 61 -9.66 -6.85 -10.23
N CYS A 62 -9.22 -6.97 -8.97
CA CYS A 62 -7.98 -7.63 -8.59
C CYS A 62 -6.75 -7.05 -9.32
N SER A 63 -6.67 -5.72 -9.44
CA SER A 63 -5.48 -5.03 -9.93
C SER A 63 -4.39 -4.94 -8.87
N PHE A 64 -3.15 -4.69 -9.29
CA PHE A 64 -1.96 -4.67 -8.43
C PHE A 64 -1.18 -3.37 -8.62
N ASP A 65 -1.00 -2.62 -7.55
CA ASP A 65 -0.15 -1.43 -7.57
C ASP A 65 1.30 -1.77 -7.86
N VAL A 66 2.01 -0.87 -8.54
CA VAL A 66 3.37 -1.12 -9.00
C VAL A 66 4.36 -0.75 -7.90
N LEU A 67 4.55 -1.65 -6.93
CA LEU A 67 5.42 -1.42 -5.76
C LEU A 67 6.87 -1.09 -6.14
N SER A 68 7.41 -1.70 -7.19
CA SER A 68 8.74 -1.38 -7.70
C SER A 68 8.91 0.08 -8.17
N GLU A 69 7.82 0.77 -8.50
CA GLU A 69 7.83 2.21 -8.79
C GLU A 69 7.50 3.06 -7.56
N ILE A 70 6.57 2.59 -6.71
CA ILE A 70 6.06 3.33 -5.55
C ILE A 70 7.04 3.30 -4.37
N GLY A 71 7.72 2.17 -4.16
CA GLY A 71 8.66 1.93 -3.08
C GLY A 71 9.78 2.97 -3.03
N PRO A 72 10.56 3.16 -4.11
CA PRO A 72 11.59 4.18 -4.18
C PRO A 72 11.06 5.60 -3.92
N VAL A 73 9.87 5.92 -4.44
CA VAL A 73 9.23 7.22 -4.19
C VAL A 73 8.91 7.41 -2.70
N CYS A 74 8.42 6.37 -2.01
CA CYS A 74 8.15 6.44 -0.58
C CYS A 74 9.44 6.60 0.23
N GLU A 75 10.49 5.84 -0.12
CA GLU A 75 11.79 5.90 0.55
C GLU A 75 12.45 7.27 0.40
N GLU A 76 12.55 7.79 -0.83
CA GLU A 76 13.09 9.14 -1.14
C GLU A 76 12.36 10.26 -0.37
N ASN A 77 11.09 10.06 -0.05
CA ASN A 77 10.23 11.04 0.60
C ASN A 77 9.92 10.71 2.07
N GLU A 78 10.60 9.71 2.64
CA GLU A 78 10.48 9.24 4.03
C GLU A 78 9.05 8.81 4.45
N LEU A 79 8.21 8.44 3.49
CA LEU A 79 6.81 8.11 3.69
C LEU A 79 6.62 6.69 4.23
N TRP A 80 5.60 6.49 5.05
CA TRP A 80 5.18 5.14 5.43
C TRP A 80 4.46 4.44 4.27
N LEU A 81 5.08 3.42 3.66
CA LEU A 81 4.46 2.51 2.70
C LEU A 81 3.79 1.32 3.42
N HIS A 82 2.47 1.25 3.30
CA HIS A 82 1.66 0.10 3.69
C HIS A 82 1.18 -0.67 2.45
N VAL A 83 1.25 -1.99 2.51
CA VAL A 83 0.74 -2.90 1.48
C VAL A 83 -0.45 -3.68 2.02
N ASP A 84 -1.64 -3.40 1.46
CA ASP A 84 -2.84 -4.20 1.64
C ASP A 84 -2.90 -5.28 0.56
N ALA A 85 -2.70 -6.53 0.95
CA ALA A 85 -2.85 -7.71 0.11
C ALA A 85 -3.90 -8.65 0.68
N ALA A 86 -5.02 -8.12 1.22
CA ALA A 86 -6.01 -8.89 1.94
C ALA A 86 -6.45 -10.16 1.18
N TYR A 87 -6.79 -10.04 -0.11
CA TYR A 87 -7.17 -11.20 -0.93
C TYR A 87 -5.96 -11.88 -1.58
N ALA A 88 -5.22 -11.14 -2.42
CA ALA A 88 -4.20 -11.74 -3.29
C ALA A 88 -2.91 -12.17 -2.56
N GLY A 89 -2.69 -11.74 -1.31
CA GLY A 89 -1.49 -12.13 -0.56
C GLY A 89 -1.37 -13.64 -0.35
N SER A 90 -2.50 -14.37 -0.28
CA SER A 90 -2.49 -15.83 -0.21
C SER A 90 -1.88 -16.48 -1.46
N ALA A 91 -2.05 -15.89 -2.65
CA ALA A 91 -1.48 -16.43 -3.88
C ALA A 91 0.06 -16.41 -3.89
N MET A 92 0.68 -15.49 -3.13
CA MET A 92 2.14 -15.31 -3.10
C MET A 92 2.88 -16.43 -2.38
N ILE A 93 2.18 -17.38 -1.75
CA ILE A 93 2.81 -18.63 -1.29
C ILE A 93 3.33 -19.43 -2.47
N CYS A 94 2.64 -19.36 -3.62
CA CYS A 94 3.00 -20.03 -4.86
C CYS A 94 4.08 -19.21 -5.59
N PRO A 95 5.24 -19.80 -5.91
CA PRO A 95 6.36 -19.10 -6.54
C PRO A 95 6.00 -18.36 -7.83
N GLU A 96 5.09 -18.90 -8.63
CA GLU A 96 4.64 -18.35 -9.91
C GLU A 96 3.91 -17.01 -9.77
N PHE A 97 3.34 -16.70 -8.60
CA PHE A 97 2.64 -15.43 -8.35
C PHE A 97 3.49 -14.41 -7.59
N ARG A 98 4.62 -14.80 -6.99
CA ARG A 98 5.45 -13.89 -6.16
C ARG A 98 5.95 -12.65 -6.89
N HIS A 99 6.06 -12.67 -8.21
CA HIS A 99 6.43 -11.50 -9.00
C HIS A 99 5.45 -10.32 -8.84
N LEU A 100 4.20 -10.58 -8.43
CA LEU A 100 3.17 -9.57 -8.19
C LEU A 100 3.44 -8.71 -6.94
N MET A 101 4.38 -9.12 -6.08
CA MET A 101 4.85 -8.35 -4.92
C MET A 101 6.29 -7.82 -5.09
N ASN A 102 6.81 -7.75 -6.33
CA ASN A 102 8.13 -7.14 -6.58
C ASN A 102 8.16 -5.68 -6.10
N GLY A 103 9.10 -5.33 -5.21
CA GLY A 103 9.15 -4.04 -4.52
C GLY A 103 8.60 -4.09 -3.08
N ILE A 104 8.23 -5.26 -2.56
CA ILE A 104 7.78 -5.43 -1.17
C ILE A 104 8.83 -5.01 -0.13
N GLU A 105 10.11 -5.04 -0.49
CA GLU A 105 11.24 -4.69 0.36
C GLU A 105 11.20 -3.23 0.84
N TYR A 106 10.48 -2.36 0.13
CA TYR A 106 10.25 -0.97 0.51
C TYR A 106 9.09 -0.80 1.52
N ALA A 107 8.27 -1.84 1.75
CA ALA A 107 7.10 -1.74 2.61
C ALA A 107 7.49 -1.80 4.09
N MET A 108 6.95 -0.86 4.89
CA MET A 108 7.11 -0.89 6.34
C MET A 108 6.01 -1.71 7.02
N SER A 109 4.88 -1.92 6.33
CA SER A 109 3.85 -2.84 6.80
C SER A 109 3.21 -3.60 5.65
N PHE A 110 2.98 -4.89 5.86
CA PHE A 110 2.28 -5.76 4.93
C PHE A 110 1.15 -6.47 5.65
N ASN A 111 -0.03 -6.52 5.03
CA ASN A 111 -1.18 -7.24 5.55
C ASN A 111 -1.76 -8.20 4.50
N THR A 112 -2.15 -9.40 4.94
CA THR A 112 -3.00 -10.30 4.17
C THR A 112 -3.96 -11.04 5.10
N ASN A 113 -5.03 -11.59 4.52
CA ASN A 113 -6.10 -12.25 5.26
C ASN A 113 -6.14 -13.75 4.97
N PRO A 114 -5.58 -14.60 5.84
CA PRO A 114 -5.78 -16.04 5.75
C PRO A 114 -7.25 -16.43 5.78
N ASN A 115 -8.09 -15.63 6.44
CA ASN A 115 -9.54 -15.81 6.46
C ASN A 115 -10.29 -15.45 5.16
N LYS A 116 -9.57 -15.07 4.10
CA LYS A 116 -10.15 -14.93 2.74
C LYS A 116 -9.85 -16.14 1.88
N TRP A 117 -8.57 -16.40 1.60
CA TRP A 117 -8.18 -17.39 0.59
C TRP A 117 -7.04 -18.33 1.03
N MET A 118 -6.96 -18.61 2.35
CA MET A 118 -5.99 -19.54 2.92
C MET A 118 -6.65 -20.61 3.82
N LEU A 119 -7.97 -20.81 3.70
CA LEU A 119 -8.74 -21.84 4.42
C LEU A 119 -8.69 -21.74 5.96
N VAL A 120 -8.33 -20.58 6.51
CA VAL A 120 -8.48 -20.27 7.93
C VAL A 120 -9.88 -19.69 8.13
N ASN A 121 -10.61 -20.13 9.15
CA ASN A 121 -11.92 -19.55 9.43
C ASN A 121 -11.80 -18.08 9.85
N PHE A 122 -12.86 -17.31 9.65
CA PHE A 122 -12.97 -15.99 10.28
C PHE A 122 -13.01 -16.16 11.81
N ASP A 123 -12.29 -15.35 12.59
CA ASP A 123 -11.49 -14.15 12.28
C ASP A 123 -9.97 -14.38 12.23
N CYS A 124 -9.31 -14.03 11.11
CA CYS A 124 -7.85 -14.10 11.00
C CYS A 124 -7.30 -13.14 9.92
N SER A 125 -6.65 -12.07 10.37
CA SER A 125 -5.83 -11.18 9.52
C SER A 125 -4.41 -11.16 10.07
N THR A 126 -3.43 -11.24 9.18
CA THR A 126 -2.01 -11.31 9.54
C THR A 126 -1.30 -10.07 9.03
N MET A 127 -0.56 -9.41 9.91
CA MET A 127 0.18 -8.19 9.60
C MET A 127 1.63 -8.32 10.05
N TRP A 128 2.55 -7.90 9.19
CA TRP A 128 3.97 -7.80 9.47
C TRP A 128 4.41 -6.35 9.43
N LEU A 129 5.39 -6.01 10.25
CA LEU A 129 5.97 -4.68 10.38
C LEU A 129 7.49 -4.77 10.27
N VAL A 130 8.10 -3.84 9.55
CA VAL A 130 9.54 -3.59 9.59
C VAL A 130 9.77 -2.37 10.47
N PRO A 131 10.29 -2.52 11.70
CA PRO A 131 10.46 -1.40 12.61
C PRO A 131 11.54 -0.43 12.11
N ARG A 132 11.22 0.88 12.08
CA ARG A 132 12.15 1.97 11.71
C ARG A 132 13.13 2.39 12.82
N ILE A 133 13.20 1.65 13.94
CA ILE A 133 14.03 2.01 15.13
C ILE A 133 15.54 2.09 14.78
N THR A 134 15.99 1.55 13.65
CA THR A 134 17.39 1.56 13.22
C THR A 134 17.77 2.68 12.22
N GLN A 135 16.84 3.57 11.83
CA GLN A 135 17.10 4.59 10.79
C GLN A 135 16.92 6.05 11.25
N PHE A 136 16.48 6.31 12.48
CA PHE A 136 16.62 7.65 13.05
C PHE A 136 18.06 7.82 13.53
N PRO A 137 18.83 8.81 13.03
CA PRO A 137 20.09 9.15 13.67
C PRO A 137 19.78 9.63 15.10
N LYS A 138 20.62 9.22 16.05
CA LYS A 138 20.73 9.93 17.33
C LYS A 138 21.12 11.38 17.09
#